data_AF-A0A174YV15-F1
#
_entry.id   AF-A0A174YV15-F1
#
_cell.length_a   1.000
_cell.length_b   1.000
_cell.length_c   1.000
_cell.angle_alpha   90.00
_cell.angle_beta   90.00
_cell.angle_gamma   90.00
#
_symmetry.space_group_name_H-M   'P 1'
#
loop_
_entity.id
_entity.type
_entity.pdbx_description
1 polymer ?
#
loop_
_entity_poly.entity_id
_entity_poly.type
_entity_poly.pdbx_seq_one_letter_code
_entity_poly.pdbx_strand_id
1 'polypeptide(L)'
;MREDRLVADFLLSIIDRFTEGILVVCVNSFYIGKRYTDVVGGDYMAYCYEGKTYETIKELAEEYGIDRKRIYSFRHRGWSLEEAIRMCIDDVRGRGRLFEYNGKLYRSPKALAEEYGLPWNSLSHYMQRCKTVEEAVKSCKEAQEKKITLWGKQYQSRYEVAEAFGIRETSITFRSYTRKATLEEIVLELLQKESIYFEGNTYNTLTELCAKYQVQPCNVFERLKYGKTLEEAVYLPIRNNGKRYEVEYEGKVYQNAAFLCREYHISKSLVKGQQRYKPEYSFIKCFQMIKQLRDECKWPDTEVFAFIPRLKVQGTFYKSLADFAAVIGMTRGQIDAYKSRHHYKNMIEALQAMQRDRIPAYKTEYGLLSYSEARKRRYTYAQIEKLEYIPENG
;
A
#
# COMPACT_ATOMS: atom_id res chain seq x y z
N MET A 1 1.37 -24.64 -19.71
CA MET A 1 1.22 -26.04 -19.30
C MET A 1 2.43 -26.41 -18.45
N ARG A 2 2.17 -27.08 -17.31
CA ARG A 2 3.13 -27.80 -16.44
C ARG A 2 4.08 -28.68 -17.28
N GLU A 3 5.32 -29.01 -16.90
CA GLU A 3 5.85 -29.64 -15.68
C GLU A 3 7.40 -29.62 -15.84
N ASP A 4 8.18 -29.16 -14.86
CA ASP A 4 8.93 -29.98 -13.88
C ASP A 4 10.12 -30.82 -14.41
N ARG A 5 11.28 -30.62 -13.74
CA ARG A 5 12.51 -31.45 -13.65
C ARG A 5 13.43 -31.42 -14.88
N LEU A 6 14.61 -30.80 -14.90
CA LEU A 6 15.71 -30.69 -13.92
C LEU A 6 16.07 -32.03 -13.25
N VAL A 7 17.33 -32.43 -13.47
CA VAL A 7 18.08 -33.57 -12.91
C VAL A 7 18.13 -34.79 -13.84
N ALA A 8 18.93 -34.72 -14.91
CA ALA A 8 19.52 -35.91 -15.56
C ALA A 8 20.68 -35.62 -16.52
N ASP A 9 20.87 -34.39 -17.01
CA ASP A 9 21.80 -34.12 -18.12
C ASP A 9 23.26 -33.81 -17.74
N PHE A 10 23.70 -34.14 -16.52
CA PHE A 10 25.13 -34.07 -16.17
C PHE A 10 25.74 -35.41 -15.77
N LEU A 11 24.98 -36.51 -15.92
CA LEU A 11 25.44 -37.88 -15.67
C LEU A 11 25.45 -38.74 -16.95
N LEU A 12 25.65 -38.10 -18.11
CA LEU A 12 25.81 -38.74 -19.42
C LEU A 12 27.15 -38.36 -20.06
N SER A 13 28.26 -38.68 -19.40
CA SER A 13 29.56 -38.75 -20.10
C SER A 13 30.49 -39.90 -19.67
N ILE A 14 30.10 -40.79 -18.76
CA ILE A 14 30.95 -41.91 -18.37
C ILE A 14 30.13 -43.15 -18.04
N ILE A 15 29.38 -43.68 -19.02
CA ILE A 15 29.01 -45.10 -19.04
C ILE A 15 29.03 -45.53 -20.50
N ASP A 16 30.21 -45.91 -20.97
CA ASP A 16 30.28 -46.90 -22.04
C ASP A 16 31.39 -47.89 -21.72
N ARG A 17 31.02 -49.18 -21.77
CA ARG A 17 31.80 -50.39 -21.47
C ARG A 17 32.12 -50.69 -20.01
N PHE A 18 31.24 -51.48 -19.38
CA PHE A 18 31.66 -52.67 -18.62
C PHE A 18 30.54 -53.73 -18.68
N THR A 19 30.59 -54.55 -19.73
CA THR A 19 30.15 -55.94 -19.65
C THR A 19 31.32 -56.77 -19.15
N GLU A 20 30.99 -57.72 -18.29
CA GLU A 20 31.81 -58.82 -17.75
C GLU A 20 32.40 -58.59 -16.36
N GLY A 21 31.94 -59.46 -15.46
CA GLY A 21 32.17 -59.40 -14.05
C GLY A 21 33.34 -60.26 -13.57
N ILE A 22 33.72 -59.91 -12.34
CA ILE A 22 34.31 -60.74 -11.28
C ILE A 22 35.82 -61.02 -11.40
N LEU A 23 36.58 -60.30 -10.56
CA LEU A 23 37.37 -60.95 -9.52
C LEU A 23 37.62 -60.01 -8.35
N VAL A 24 37.12 -60.43 -7.19
CA VAL A 24 37.39 -59.83 -5.88
C VAL A 24 38.88 -59.99 -5.59
N VAL A 25 39.60 -58.89 -5.53
CA VAL A 25 40.84 -58.77 -4.76
C VAL A 25 40.70 -57.53 -3.90
N CYS A 26 40.48 -57.76 -2.61
CA CYS A 26 40.54 -56.73 -1.59
C CYS A 26 42.01 -56.30 -1.47
N VAL A 27 42.44 -55.35 -2.29
CA VAL A 27 43.74 -54.71 -2.13
C VAL A 27 43.55 -53.64 -1.07
N ASN A 28 44.02 -53.94 0.14
CA ASN A 28 44.42 -52.93 1.11
C ASN A 28 45.19 -51.85 0.35
N SER A 29 44.55 -50.70 0.12
CA SER A 29 45.24 -49.52 -0.39
C SER A 29 46.29 -49.15 0.64
N PHE A 30 47.51 -49.60 0.37
CA PHE A 30 48.74 -49.06 0.91
C PHE A 30 48.70 -47.55 0.69
N TYR A 31 48.22 -46.83 1.71
CA TYR A 31 48.70 -45.48 1.93
C TYR A 31 50.19 -45.64 2.24
N ILE A 32 51.04 -45.47 1.22
CA ILE A 32 52.40 -44.99 1.45
C ILE A 32 52.21 -43.61 2.05
N GLY A 33 52.03 -43.58 3.37
CA GLY A 33 52.28 -42.40 4.15
C GLY A 33 53.73 -42.06 3.90
N LYS A 34 53.98 -41.10 3.01
CA LYS A 34 55.17 -40.27 3.18
C LYS A 34 55.01 -39.65 4.57
N ARG A 35 55.64 -40.28 5.57
CA ARG A 35 56.09 -39.55 6.75
C ARG A 35 56.84 -38.36 6.17
N TYR A 36 56.26 -37.16 6.29
CA TYR A 36 57.06 -35.95 6.36
C TYR A 36 57.86 -36.05 7.67
N THR A 37 58.87 -36.92 7.68
CA THR A 37 60.09 -36.65 8.41
C THR A 37 60.89 -35.81 7.44
N ASP A 38 60.93 -34.51 7.71
CA ASP A 38 61.83 -33.58 7.06
C ASP A 38 63.26 -34.13 7.25
N VAL A 39 63.75 -34.86 6.26
CA VAL A 39 65.16 -35.26 6.18
C VAL A 39 65.57 -35.21 4.72
N VAL A 40 66.04 -34.05 4.31
CA VAL A 40 66.90 -33.89 3.13
C VAL A 40 68.09 -33.05 3.58
N GLY A 41 69.20 -33.73 3.90
CA GLY A 41 70.46 -33.10 4.27
C GLY A 41 70.50 -32.61 5.72
N GLY A 42 71.57 -32.92 6.44
CA GLY A 42 71.71 -32.60 7.85
C GLY A 42 71.85 -31.11 8.11
N ASP A 43 70.72 -30.50 8.47
CA ASP A 43 70.60 -29.34 9.36
C ASP A 43 69.20 -29.43 9.99
N TYR A 44 69.12 -29.54 11.32
CA TYR A 44 67.84 -29.59 12.03
C TYR A 44 67.12 -28.24 11.82
N MET A 45 66.04 -28.22 11.04
CA MET A 45 65.18 -27.05 10.87
C MET A 45 64.46 -26.77 12.19
N ALA A 46 65.11 -26.00 13.06
CA ALA A 46 64.49 -25.48 14.27
C ALA A 46 63.33 -24.55 13.90
N TYR A 47 62.16 -24.79 14.49
CA TYR A 47 60.99 -23.96 14.31
C TYR A 47 61.09 -22.74 15.24
N CYS A 48 61.28 -21.55 14.69
CA CYS A 48 61.32 -20.31 15.48
C CYS A 48 59.92 -19.70 15.61
N TYR A 49 59.48 -19.42 16.83
CA TYR A 49 58.26 -18.64 17.12
C TYR A 49 58.51 -17.75 18.34
N GLU A 50 58.24 -16.45 18.21
CA GLU A 50 58.46 -15.42 19.25
C GLU A 50 59.88 -15.44 19.88
N GLY A 51 60.91 -15.73 19.08
CA GLY A 51 62.30 -15.76 19.54
C GLY A 51 62.73 -17.03 20.28
N LYS A 52 61.84 -18.04 20.39
CA LYS A 52 62.18 -19.38 20.88
C LYS A 52 62.31 -20.37 19.73
N THR A 53 63.31 -21.24 19.81
CA THR A 53 63.59 -22.32 18.85
C THR A 53 63.05 -23.64 19.38
N TYR A 54 62.23 -24.33 18.59
CA TYR A 54 61.66 -25.63 18.93
C TYR A 54 62.18 -26.69 17.96
N GLU A 55 62.60 -27.85 18.48
CA GLU A 55 63.11 -28.94 17.62
C GLU A 55 61.98 -29.64 16.87
N THR A 56 60.78 -29.63 17.44
CA THR A 56 59.60 -30.22 16.80
C THR A 56 58.34 -29.37 16.93
N ILE A 57 57.45 -29.48 15.94
CA ILE A 57 56.07 -28.93 16.01
C ILE A 57 55.31 -29.49 17.22
N LYS A 58 55.70 -30.66 17.75
CA LYS A 58 55.07 -31.27 18.92
C LYS A 58 55.38 -30.49 20.20
N GLU A 59 56.65 -30.15 20.44
CA GLU A 59 57.07 -29.35 21.60
C GLU A 59 56.43 -27.96 21.56
N LEU A 60 56.43 -27.35 20.38
CA LEU A 60 55.75 -26.08 20.15
C LEU A 60 54.24 -26.19 20.43
N ALA A 61 53.58 -27.26 20.00
CA ALA A 61 52.16 -27.46 20.24
C ALA A 61 51.84 -27.69 21.73
N GLU A 62 52.72 -28.37 22.47
CA GLU A 62 52.57 -28.63 23.91
C GLU A 62 52.76 -27.35 24.75
N GLU A 63 53.75 -26.50 24.42
CA GLU A 63 54.00 -25.27 25.18
C GLU A 63 52.87 -24.24 25.04
N TYR A 64 52.28 -24.11 23.85
CA TYR A 64 51.18 -23.17 23.60
C TYR A 64 49.77 -23.80 23.76
N GLY A 65 49.67 -25.07 24.17
CA GLY A 65 48.38 -25.74 24.38
C GLY A 65 47.55 -25.95 23.10
N ILE A 66 48.20 -26.11 21.96
CA ILE A 66 47.60 -26.17 20.62
C ILE A 66 47.47 -27.64 20.15
N ASP A 67 46.37 -27.97 19.45
CA ASP A 67 46.27 -29.27 18.78
C ASP A 67 47.28 -29.37 17.61
N ARG A 68 48.28 -30.24 17.78
CA ARG A 68 49.27 -30.59 16.76
C ARG A 68 48.65 -30.85 15.39
N LYS A 69 47.52 -31.57 15.31
CA LYS A 69 46.88 -31.91 14.02
C LYS A 69 46.40 -30.65 13.28
N ARG A 70 46.01 -29.62 14.02
CA ARG A 70 45.54 -28.35 13.48
C ARG A 70 46.68 -27.55 12.83
N ILE A 71 47.85 -27.52 13.45
CA ILE A 71 49.06 -26.88 12.86
C ILE A 71 49.42 -27.55 11.53
N TYR A 72 49.45 -28.89 11.47
CA TYR A 72 49.69 -29.62 10.21
C TYR A 72 48.63 -29.29 9.15
N SER A 73 47.35 -29.18 9.55
CA SER A 73 46.28 -28.85 8.61
C SER A 73 46.43 -27.46 7.98
N PHE A 74 47.00 -26.49 8.69
CA PHE A 74 47.32 -25.17 8.14
C PHE A 74 48.57 -25.21 7.25
N ARG A 75 49.61 -25.93 7.68
CA ARG A 75 50.84 -26.13 6.90
C ARG A 75 50.58 -26.80 5.55
N HIS A 76 49.73 -27.83 5.51
CA HIS A 76 49.32 -28.48 4.25
C HIS A 76 48.51 -27.58 3.31
N ARG A 77 47.92 -26.49 3.84
CA ARG A 77 47.20 -25.47 3.06
C ARG A 77 48.10 -24.30 2.65
N GLY A 78 49.41 -24.39 2.89
CA GLY A 78 50.41 -23.40 2.49
C GLY A 78 50.56 -22.21 3.45
N TRP A 79 50.07 -22.32 4.69
CA TRP A 79 50.19 -21.24 5.69
C TRP A 79 51.60 -21.21 6.31
N SER A 80 52.09 -20.01 6.64
CA SER A 80 53.32 -19.86 7.42
C SER A 80 53.15 -20.44 8.83
N LEU A 81 54.26 -20.81 9.48
CA LEU A 81 54.20 -21.39 10.81
C LEU A 81 53.65 -20.38 11.84
N GLU A 82 54.09 -19.13 11.77
CA GLU A 82 53.67 -18.06 12.68
C GLU A 82 52.16 -17.77 12.55
N GLU A 83 51.66 -17.67 11.33
CA GLU A 83 50.22 -17.49 11.07
C GLU A 83 49.42 -18.71 11.54
N ALA A 84 49.92 -19.93 11.30
CA ALA A 84 49.26 -21.16 11.71
C ALA A 84 49.14 -21.28 13.24
N ILE A 85 50.17 -20.85 13.99
CA ILE A 85 50.18 -20.86 15.46
C ILE A 85 49.21 -19.81 16.00
N ARG A 86 49.27 -18.56 15.51
CA ARG A 86 48.31 -17.51 15.87
C ARG A 86 46.86 -17.96 15.63
N MET A 87 46.61 -18.62 14.49
CA MET A 87 45.29 -19.18 14.16
C MET A 87 44.82 -20.30 15.08
N CYS A 88 45.74 -21.01 15.73
CA CYS A 88 45.42 -22.06 16.67
C CYS A 88 45.21 -21.52 18.09
N ILE A 89 45.96 -20.49 18.49
CA ILE A 89 45.83 -19.79 19.77
C ILE A 89 44.45 -19.11 19.86
N ASP A 90 44.04 -18.42 18.78
CA ASP A 90 42.76 -17.67 18.76
C ASP A 90 41.51 -18.57 18.59
N ASP A 91 41.63 -19.91 18.61
CA ASP A 91 40.60 -20.94 18.35
C ASP A 91 39.57 -20.59 17.24
N VAL A 92 39.96 -19.90 16.17
CA VAL A 92 39.00 -19.49 15.14
C VAL A 92 38.62 -20.72 14.28
N ARG A 93 37.39 -21.22 14.44
CA ARG A 93 36.84 -22.41 13.74
C ARG A 93 36.09 -22.04 12.46
N GLY A 94 36.13 -22.90 11.43
CA GLY A 94 35.33 -22.78 10.18
C GLY A 94 36.12 -22.70 8.86
N ARG A 95 35.42 -22.61 7.73
CA ARG A 95 35.96 -22.39 6.37
C ARG A 95 35.59 -20.97 5.91
N GLY A 96 36.53 -20.18 5.38
CA GLY A 96 36.25 -18.82 4.88
C GLY A 96 37.44 -17.86 4.93
N ARG A 97 37.25 -16.64 4.40
CA ARG A 97 38.22 -15.53 4.43
C ARG A 97 38.33 -14.96 5.85
N LEU A 98 39.55 -14.73 6.32
CA LEU A 98 39.83 -14.14 7.62
C LEU A 98 39.72 -12.62 7.57
N PHE A 99 39.13 -12.05 8.61
CA PHE A 99 39.08 -10.62 8.81
C PHE A 99 39.17 -10.27 10.30
N GLU A 100 39.82 -9.15 10.57
CA GLU A 100 39.99 -8.61 11.92
C GLU A 100 38.92 -7.54 12.18
N TYR A 101 38.32 -7.58 13.36
CA TYR A 101 37.44 -6.52 13.84
C TYR A 101 37.63 -6.35 15.34
N ASN A 102 37.98 -5.14 15.79
CA ASN A 102 38.27 -4.80 17.20
C ASN A 102 39.28 -5.76 17.87
N GLY A 103 40.36 -6.13 17.17
CA GLY A 103 41.42 -6.99 17.71
C GLY A 103 41.07 -8.47 17.84
N LYS A 104 39.89 -8.90 17.38
CA LYS A 104 39.50 -10.32 17.28
C LYS A 104 39.44 -10.76 15.82
N LEU A 105 39.93 -11.98 15.55
CA LEU A 105 39.89 -12.59 14.23
C LEU A 105 38.61 -13.41 14.05
N TYR A 106 37.85 -13.08 13.01
CA TYR A 106 36.63 -13.79 12.64
C TYR A 106 36.82 -14.48 11.27
N ARG A 107 36.36 -15.73 11.17
CA ARG A 107 36.27 -16.48 9.90
C ARG A 107 34.88 -16.44 9.27
N SER A 108 33.87 -16.17 10.09
CA SER A 108 32.47 -16.18 9.69
C SER A 108 31.85 -14.85 10.02
N PRO A 109 31.28 -14.12 9.05
CA PRO A 109 30.45 -12.96 9.35
C PRO A 109 29.28 -13.29 10.29
N LYS A 110 28.94 -14.58 10.49
CA LYS A 110 27.84 -15.03 11.34
C LYS A 110 28.26 -14.97 12.79
N ALA A 111 29.49 -15.39 13.09
CA ALA A 111 30.07 -15.25 14.42
C ALA A 111 30.21 -13.78 14.80
N LEU A 112 30.65 -12.93 13.86
CA LEU A 112 30.70 -11.48 14.05
C LEU A 112 29.29 -10.89 14.28
N ALA A 113 28.31 -11.31 13.49
CA ALA A 113 26.92 -10.88 13.62
C ALA A 113 26.32 -11.28 14.99
N GLU A 114 26.55 -12.50 15.45
CA GLU A 114 26.05 -13.00 16.74
C GLU A 114 26.69 -12.28 17.92
N GLU A 115 28.00 -12.05 17.91
CA GLU A 115 28.71 -11.38 19.02
C GLU A 115 28.31 -9.91 19.17
N TYR A 116 28.10 -9.20 18.06
CA TYR A 116 27.74 -7.77 18.07
C TYR A 116 26.23 -7.51 17.90
N GLY A 117 25.38 -8.55 17.91
CA GLY A 117 23.93 -8.43 17.79
C GLY A 117 23.44 -7.86 16.45
N LEU A 118 24.17 -8.11 15.37
CA LEU A 118 23.86 -7.62 14.02
C LEU A 118 23.10 -8.68 13.20
N PRO A 119 22.18 -8.29 12.30
CA PRO A 119 21.54 -9.21 11.39
C PRO A 119 22.54 -9.73 10.35
N TRP A 120 22.82 -11.04 10.40
CA TRP A 120 23.75 -11.73 9.51
C TRP A 120 23.53 -11.40 8.02
N ASN A 121 22.28 -11.39 7.55
CA ASN A 121 21.98 -11.14 6.13
C ASN A 121 22.39 -9.72 5.71
N SER A 122 22.12 -8.73 6.56
CA SER A 122 22.52 -7.34 6.31
C SER A 122 24.03 -7.18 6.36
N LEU A 123 24.68 -7.75 7.39
CA LEU A 123 26.12 -7.69 7.53
C LEU A 123 26.84 -8.38 6.35
N SER A 124 26.36 -9.56 5.93
CA SER A 124 26.89 -10.27 4.76
C SER A 124 26.75 -9.44 3.47
N HIS A 125 25.61 -8.77 3.28
CA HIS A 125 25.39 -7.90 2.12
C HIS A 125 26.31 -6.67 2.14
N TYR A 126 26.53 -6.05 3.30
CA TYR A 126 27.47 -4.92 3.44
C TYR A 126 28.92 -5.37 3.28
N MET A 127 29.32 -6.53 3.80
CA MET A 127 30.67 -7.07 3.63
C MET A 127 31.03 -7.40 2.17
N GLN A 128 30.04 -7.62 1.30
CA GLN A 128 30.29 -7.80 -0.14
C GLN A 128 30.51 -6.48 -0.89
N ARG A 129 30.08 -5.34 -0.33
CA ARG A 129 30.11 -4.02 -0.97
C ARG A 129 31.10 -3.04 -0.35
N CYS A 130 31.32 -3.13 0.95
CA CYS A 130 32.27 -2.30 1.69
C CYS A 130 33.70 -2.82 1.49
N LYS A 131 34.68 -1.90 1.53
CA LYS A 131 36.09 -2.26 1.37
C LYS A 131 36.70 -2.80 2.67
N THR A 132 36.16 -2.38 3.82
CA THR A 132 36.60 -2.82 5.14
C THR A 132 35.44 -3.40 5.96
N VAL A 133 35.78 -4.26 6.93
CA VAL A 133 34.80 -4.85 7.85
C VAL A 133 34.23 -3.81 8.81
N GLU A 134 35.02 -2.81 9.18
CA GLU A 134 34.58 -1.70 10.03
C GLU A 134 33.50 -0.86 9.35
N GLU A 135 33.68 -0.52 8.07
CA GLU A 135 32.66 0.17 7.27
C GLU A 135 31.39 -0.67 7.12
N ALA A 136 31.53 -1.98 6.95
CA ALA A 136 30.39 -2.89 6.84
C ALA A 136 29.59 -2.94 8.15
N VAL A 137 30.28 -3.03 9.29
CA VAL A 137 29.65 -3.05 10.62
C VAL A 137 29.02 -1.69 10.94
N LYS A 138 29.72 -0.58 10.67
CA LYS A 138 29.19 0.77 10.85
C LYS A 138 27.95 1.01 9.99
N SER A 139 28.00 0.67 8.70
CA SER A 139 26.85 0.78 7.80
C SER A 139 25.68 -0.11 8.23
N CYS A 140 25.96 -1.29 8.78
CA CYS A 140 24.94 -2.18 9.32
C CYS A 140 24.26 -1.60 10.57
N LYS A 141 25.04 -0.98 11.47
CA LYS A 141 24.52 -0.28 12.65
C LYS A 141 23.71 0.96 12.25
N GLU A 142 24.22 1.79 11.35
CA GLU A 142 23.50 2.95 10.82
C GLU A 142 22.20 2.55 10.10
N ALA A 143 22.18 1.39 9.42
CA ALA A 143 20.97 0.86 8.80
C ALA A 143 19.94 0.37 9.84
N GLN A 144 20.38 -0.16 10.99
CA GLN A 144 19.50 -0.46 12.12
C GLN A 144 18.99 0.82 12.80
N GLU A 145 19.81 1.87 12.85
CA GLU A 145 19.48 3.15 13.49
C GLU A 145 18.64 4.09 12.60
N LYS A 146 18.39 3.74 11.33
CA LYS A 146 17.50 4.48 10.42
C LYS A 146 16.04 4.36 10.87
N LYS A 147 15.72 5.06 11.94
CA LYS A 147 14.36 5.30 12.39
C LYS A 147 13.63 6.09 11.32
N ILE A 148 12.50 5.55 10.90
CA ILE A 148 11.61 6.17 9.92
C ILE A 148 10.73 7.15 10.69
N THR A 149 10.86 8.44 10.38
CA THR A 149 9.95 9.45 10.94
C THR A 149 8.73 9.58 10.03
N LEU A 150 7.54 9.37 10.59
CA LEU A 150 6.26 9.57 9.92
C LEU A 150 5.36 10.42 10.82
N TRP A 151 4.95 11.60 10.34
CA TRP A 151 4.13 12.57 11.10
C TRP A 151 4.67 12.86 12.51
N GLY A 152 5.99 13.04 12.63
CA GLY A 152 6.64 13.35 13.91
C GLY A 152 6.80 12.18 14.88
N LYS A 153 6.32 10.98 14.55
CA LYS A 153 6.60 9.74 15.30
C LYS A 153 7.73 8.95 14.63
N GLN A 154 8.60 8.36 15.45
CA GLN A 154 9.67 7.49 15.00
C GLN A 154 9.21 6.04 15.01
N TYR A 155 9.42 5.34 13.90
CA TYR A 155 9.16 3.92 13.73
C TYR A 155 10.49 3.22 13.42
N GLN A 156 10.71 2.05 14.02
CA GLN A 156 11.90 1.21 13.82
C GLN A 156 11.93 0.61 12.41
N SER A 157 10.76 0.38 11.79
CA SER A 157 10.70 -0.23 10.46
C SER A 157 9.42 0.13 9.70
N ARG A 158 9.42 -0.16 8.39
CA ARG A 158 8.20 -0.07 7.55
C ARG A 158 7.12 -1.04 8.01
N TYR A 159 7.50 -2.16 8.65
CA TYR A 159 6.57 -3.12 9.20
C TYR A 159 5.79 -2.53 10.39
N GLU A 160 6.48 -1.83 11.30
CA GLU A 160 5.83 -1.17 12.43
C GLU A 160 4.87 -0.06 11.97
N VAL A 161 5.21 0.65 10.89
CA VAL A 161 4.29 1.58 10.23
C VAL A 161 3.07 0.81 9.69
N ALA A 162 3.29 -0.30 8.98
CA ALA A 162 2.21 -1.11 8.43
C ALA A 162 1.24 -1.61 9.52
N GLU A 163 1.79 -2.09 10.63
CA GLU A 163 1.03 -2.55 11.79
C GLU A 163 0.24 -1.41 12.46
N ALA A 164 0.87 -0.27 12.72
CA ALA A 164 0.24 0.89 13.36
C ALA A 164 -0.95 1.47 12.56
N PHE A 165 -0.94 1.33 11.24
CA PHE A 165 -2.01 1.81 10.36
C PHE A 165 -2.90 0.69 9.80
N GLY A 166 -2.63 -0.58 10.14
CA GLY A 166 -3.41 -1.72 9.65
C GLY A 166 -3.31 -1.96 8.14
N ILE A 167 -2.19 -1.58 7.52
CA ILE A 167 -1.94 -1.65 6.06
C ILE A 167 -0.95 -2.78 5.76
N ARG A 168 -0.90 -3.26 4.52
CA ARG A 168 0.10 -4.24 4.09
C ARG A 168 1.48 -3.61 3.89
N GLU A 169 2.51 -4.17 4.53
CA GLU A 169 3.92 -3.73 4.38
C GLU A 169 4.38 -3.80 2.93
N THR A 170 4.02 -4.86 2.21
CA THR A 170 4.36 -5.04 0.79
C THR A 170 3.86 -3.90 -0.09
N SER A 171 2.71 -3.32 0.24
CA SER A 171 2.12 -2.20 -0.49
C SER A 171 2.89 -0.90 -0.27
N ILE A 172 3.35 -0.66 0.96
CA ILE A 172 4.23 0.47 1.28
C ILE A 172 5.55 0.35 0.51
N THR A 173 6.15 -0.84 0.55
CA THR A 173 7.43 -1.13 -0.08
C THR A 173 7.34 -1.03 -1.62
N PHE A 174 6.32 -1.61 -2.24
CA PHE A 174 6.10 -1.51 -3.69
C PHE A 174 5.93 -0.06 -4.17
N ARG A 175 5.12 0.75 -3.46
CA ARG A 175 4.90 2.16 -3.82
C ARG A 175 6.16 3.01 -3.60
N SER A 176 6.97 2.69 -2.60
CA SER A 176 8.25 3.35 -2.35
C SER A 176 9.27 3.13 -3.47
N TYR A 177 9.23 1.99 -4.16
CA TYR A 177 10.14 1.70 -5.28
C TYR A 177 9.61 2.21 -6.62
N THR A 178 8.29 2.18 -6.82
CA THR A 178 7.67 2.55 -8.11
C THR A 178 7.40 4.05 -8.26
N ARG A 179 7.28 4.81 -7.16
CA ARG A 179 7.00 6.24 -7.17
C ARG A 179 8.02 7.03 -6.35
N LYS A 180 8.42 8.20 -6.86
CA LYS A 180 9.09 9.25 -6.07
C LYS A 180 8.05 10.01 -5.23
N ALA A 181 7.45 9.34 -4.26
CA ALA A 181 6.52 9.94 -3.30
C ALA A 181 7.09 9.84 -1.89
N THR A 182 6.65 10.74 -1.00
CA THR A 182 7.00 10.66 0.41
C THR A 182 6.28 9.50 1.09
N LEU A 183 6.83 8.98 2.19
CA LEU A 183 6.19 7.89 2.94
C LEU A 183 4.80 8.31 3.45
N GLU A 184 4.63 9.58 3.81
CA GLU A 184 3.36 10.15 4.25
C GLU A 184 2.27 10.08 3.18
N GLU A 185 2.60 10.48 1.95
CA GLU A 185 1.68 10.40 0.81
C GLU A 185 1.31 8.95 0.47
N ILE A 186 2.27 8.04 0.56
CA ILE A 186 2.05 6.62 0.32
C ILE A 186 1.06 6.04 1.34
N VAL A 187 1.26 6.30 2.63
CA VAL A 187 0.37 5.81 3.70
C VAL A 187 -1.03 6.40 3.54
N LEU A 188 -1.17 7.69 3.22
CA LEU A 188 -2.47 8.34 2.99
C LEU A 188 -3.23 7.72 1.81
N GLU A 189 -2.53 7.46 0.70
CA GLU A 189 -3.16 6.85 -0.47
C GLU A 189 -3.62 5.41 -0.16
N LEU A 190 -2.82 4.66 0.59
CA LEU A 190 -3.14 3.28 0.97
C LEU A 190 -4.36 3.23 1.89
N LEU A 191 -4.48 4.12 2.89
CA LEU A 191 -5.67 4.21 3.74
C LEU A 191 -6.96 4.47 2.95
N GLN A 192 -6.87 5.12 1.79
CA GLN A 192 -8.05 5.39 0.95
C GLN A 192 -8.44 4.21 0.04
N LYS A 193 -7.47 3.39 -0.37
CA LYS A 193 -7.65 2.41 -1.46
C LYS A 193 -7.57 0.97 -1.03
N GLU A 194 -6.92 0.68 0.10
CA GLU A 194 -6.73 -0.68 0.59
C GLU A 194 -7.58 -0.96 1.82
N SER A 195 -7.79 -2.26 2.04
CA SER A 195 -8.43 -2.76 3.24
C SER A 195 -7.55 -2.48 4.47
N ILE A 196 -8.17 -1.97 5.52
CA ILE A 196 -7.52 -1.62 6.79
C ILE A 196 -7.89 -2.66 7.84
N TYR A 197 -6.89 -3.21 8.52
CA TYR A 197 -7.11 -4.03 9.70
C TYR A 197 -7.13 -3.16 10.96
N PHE A 198 -8.22 -3.20 11.71
CA PHE A 198 -8.38 -2.42 12.93
C PHE A 198 -9.19 -3.21 13.96
N GLU A 199 -8.61 -3.40 15.15
CA GLU A 199 -9.23 -4.12 16.29
C GLU A 199 -9.88 -5.46 15.91
N GLY A 200 -9.14 -6.35 15.24
CA GLY A 200 -9.65 -7.67 14.88
C GLY A 200 -10.58 -7.70 13.67
N ASN A 201 -10.92 -6.56 13.09
CA ASN A 201 -11.83 -6.47 11.95
C ASN A 201 -11.13 -5.88 10.71
N THR A 202 -11.48 -6.38 9.53
CA THR A 202 -11.03 -5.85 8.24
C THR A 202 -12.09 -4.94 7.64
N TYR A 203 -11.73 -3.70 7.34
CA TYR A 203 -12.57 -2.71 6.66
C TYR A 203 -12.04 -2.50 5.24
N ASN A 204 -12.90 -2.35 4.23
CA ASN A 204 -12.45 -2.22 2.85
C ASN A 204 -11.76 -0.88 2.57
N THR A 205 -12.16 0.18 3.30
CA THR A 205 -11.59 1.52 3.18
C THR A 205 -11.64 2.26 4.52
N LEU A 206 -10.84 3.33 4.66
CA LEU A 206 -10.95 4.23 5.82
C LEU A 206 -12.37 4.80 5.98
N THR A 207 -13.10 5.02 4.88
CA THR A 207 -14.48 5.52 4.93
C THR A 207 -15.41 4.56 5.67
N GLU A 208 -15.25 3.26 5.46
CA GLU A 208 -16.05 2.22 6.12
C GLU A 208 -15.73 2.12 7.61
N LEU A 209 -14.43 2.15 7.96
CA LEU A 209 -13.96 2.27 9.34
C LEU A 209 -14.59 3.50 10.01
N CYS A 210 -14.43 4.67 9.41
CA CYS A 210 -14.97 5.93 9.89
C CYS A 210 -16.50 5.90 10.07
N ALA A 211 -17.23 5.25 9.17
CA ALA A 211 -18.68 5.09 9.28
C ALA A 211 -19.08 4.25 10.51
N LYS A 212 -18.39 3.13 10.77
CA LYS A 212 -18.68 2.27 11.92
C LYS A 212 -18.42 2.97 13.26
N TYR A 213 -17.32 3.72 13.36
CA TYR A 213 -16.96 4.46 14.57
C TYR A 213 -17.59 5.87 14.63
N GLN A 214 -18.48 6.21 13.69
CA GLN A 214 -19.18 7.51 13.60
C GLN A 214 -18.26 8.74 13.57
N VAL A 215 -17.10 8.64 12.90
CA VAL A 215 -16.15 9.74 12.73
C VAL A 215 -16.08 10.14 11.25
N GLN A 216 -15.85 11.42 10.97
CA GLN A 216 -15.63 11.88 9.60
C GLN A 216 -14.20 11.54 9.14
N PRO A 217 -13.99 10.98 7.93
CA PRO A 217 -12.65 10.64 7.42
C PRO A 217 -11.68 11.83 7.42
N CYS A 218 -12.16 13.05 7.14
CA CYS A 218 -11.34 14.25 7.19
C CYS A 218 -10.71 14.50 8.58
N ASN A 219 -11.46 14.25 9.65
CA ASN A 219 -10.97 14.43 11.02
C ASN A 219 -9.89 13.40 11.34
N VAL A 220 -10.06 12.15 10.91
CA VAL A 220 -9.06 11.09 11.09
C VAL A 220 -7.78 11.46 10.34
N PHE A 221 -7.89 11.89 9.08
CA PHE A 221 -6.73 12.33 8.30
C PHE A 221 -5.97 13.51 8.91
N GLU A 222 -6.67 14.54 9.41
CA GLU A 222 -6.01 15.65 10.10
C GLU A 222 -5.29 15.17 11.36
N ARG A 223 -5.91 14.29 12.16
CA ARG A 223 -5.31 13.74 13.39
C ARG A 223 -4.06 12.93 13.08
N LEU A 224 -4.08 12.14 12.02
CA LEU A 224 -2.89 11.40 11.54
C LEU A 224 -1.74 12.35 11.18
N LYS A 225 -2.04 13.45 10.47
CA LYS A 225 -1.03 14.49 10.15
C LYS A 225 -0.45 15.18 11.39
N TYR A 226 -1.22 15.28 12.48
CA TYR A 226 -0.73 15.75 13.78
C TYR A 226 0.06 14.69 14.58
N GLY A 227 0.37 13.54 13.97
CA GLY A 227 1.15 12.48 14.60
C GLY A 227 0.37 11.56 15.53
N LYS A 228 -0.97 11.57 15.46
CA LYS A 228 -1.79 10.60 16.21
C LYS A 228 -1.75 9.22 15.55
N THR A 229 -1.82 8.17 16.37
CA THR A 229 -2.00 6.80 15.83
C THR A 229 -3.36 6.68 15.16
N LEU A 230 -3.56 5.64 14.35
CA LEU A 230 -4.87 5.35 13.77
C LEU A 230 -5.94 5.18 14.86
N GLU A 231 -5.60 4.47 15.94
CA GLU A 231 -6.48 4.28 17.10
C GLU A 231 -6.87 5.60 17.77
N GLU A 232 -5.88 6.43 18.13
CA GLU A 232 -6.14 7.76 18.69
C GLU A 232 -6.99 8.59 17.73
N ALA A 233 -6.69 8.54 16.43
CA ALA A 233 -7.38 9.32 15.41
C ALA A 233 -8.85 8.92 15.26
N VAL A 234 -9.19 7.65 15.45
CA VAL A 234 -10.57 7.13 15.42
C VAL A 234 -11.29 7.43 16.73
N TYR A 235 -10.66 7.17 17.88
CA TYR A 235 -11.35 7.28 19.18
C TYR A 235 -11.46 8.70 19.73
N LEU A 236 -10.64 9.64 19.28
CA LEU A 236 -10.71 11.01 19.79
C LEU A 236 -12.10 11.60 19.50
N PRO A 237 -12.88 11.99 20.53
CA PRO A 237 -14.15 12.66 20.30
C PRO A 237 -13.88 13.99 19.59
N ILE A 238 -14.82 14.43 18.76
CA ILE A 238 -14.78 15.78 18.19
C ILE A 238 -14.85 16.75 19.37
N ARG A 239 -13.71 17.32 19.77
CA ARG A 239 -13.71 18.46 20.69
C ARG A 239 -14.48 19.57 20.00
N ASN A 240 -15.67 19.91 20.50
CA ASN A 240 -16.27 21.20 20.19
C ASN A 240 -15.22 22.26 20.52
N ASN A 241 -14.94 23.20 19.61
CA ASN A 241 -13.89 24.22 19.72
C ASN A 241 -14.10 25.23 20.89
N GLY A 242 -14.86 24.88 21.94
CA GLY A 242 -15.23 25.74 23.07
C GLY A 242 -16.18 26.89 22.70
N LYS A 243 -16.22 27.30 21.44
CA LYS A 243 -17.08 28.36 20.92
C LYS A 243 -18.49 27.82 20.67
N ARG A 244 -19.35 27.97 21.68
CA ARG A 244 -20.81 27.82 21.54
C ARG A 244 -21.34 29.12 20.96
N TYR A 245 -21.97 29.03 19.79
CA TYR A 245 -22.73 30.13 19.21
C TYR A 245 -24.19 29.77 19.39
N GLU A 246 -24.68 29.98 20.61
CA GLU A 246 -26.04 29.63 20.97
C GLU A 246 -27.02 30.41 20.09
N VAL A 247 -28.06 29.72 19.67
CA VAL A 247 -29.09 30.27 18.82
C VAL A 247 -30.42 29.99 19.47
N GLU A 248 -31.19 31.02 19.75
CA GLU A 248 -32.55 30.90 20.24
C GLU A 248 -33.52 30.91 19.04
N TYR A 249 -34.43 29.95 19.03
CA TYR A 249 -35.50 29.88 18.02
C TYR A 249 -36.76 29.26 18.63
N GLU A 250 -37.90 29.96 18.49
CA GLU A 250 -39.21 29.53 19.03
C GLU A 250 -39.15 29.17 20.54
N GLY A 251 -38.37 29.93 21.33
CA GLY A 251 -38.23 29.73 22.79
C GLY A 251 -37.33 28.55 23.20
N LYS A 252 -36.71 27.84 22.23
CA LYS A 252 -35.68 26.82 22.50
C LYS A 252 -34.29 27.37 22.22
N VAL A 253 -33.36 27.11 23.14
CA VAL A 253 -31.94 27.45 22.98
C VAL A 253 -31.17 26.27 22.41
N TYR A 254 -30.56 26.46 21.25
CA TYR A 254 -29.76 25.46 20.56
C TYR A 254 -28.27 25.72 20.78
N GLN A 255 -27.50 24.65 21.02
CA GLN A 255 -26.04 24.74 21.22
C GLN A 255 -25.32 25.45 20.06
N ASN A 256 -25.82 25.25 18.83
CA ASN A 256 -25.39 25.97 17.65
C ASN A 256 -26.45 25.90 16.54
N ALA A 257 -26.27 26.75 15.53
CA ALA A 257 -27.09 26.76 14.32
C ALA A 257 -27.20 25.40 13.59
N ALA A 258 -26.23 24.49 13.76
CA ALA A 258 -26.31 23.16 13.14
C ALA A 258 -27.30 22.23 13.86
N PHE A 259 -27.43 22.34 15.20
CA PHE A 259 -28.45 21.60 15.95
C PHE A 259 -29.85 22.06 15.57
N LEU A 260 -30.07 23.38 15.47
CA LEU A 260 -31.33 23.94 14.96
C LEU A 260 -31.66 23.36 13.58
N CYS A 261 -30.73 23.42 12.63
CA CYS A 261 -30.94 22.89 11.29
C CYS A 261 -31.25 21.39 11.26
N ARG A 262 -30.68 20.60 12.17
CA ARG A 262 -30.92 19.14 12.25
C ARG A 262 -32.31 18.79 12.75
N GLU A 263 -32.82 19.50 13.76
CA GLU A 263 -34.16 19.25 14.33
C GLU A 263 -35.26 19.43 13.28
N TYR A 264 -35.10 20.41 12.38
CA TYR A 264 -36.08 20.69 11.32
C TYR A 264 -35.71 20.05 9.97
N HIS A 265 -34.73 19.14 9.93
CA HIS A 265 -34.27 18.49 8.69
C HIS A 265 -33.91 19.46 7.56
N ILE A 266 -33.26 20.59 7.87
CA ILE A 266 -32.84 21.62 6.90
C ILE A 266 -31.31 21.62 6.78
N SER A 267 -30.78 21.76 5.57
CA SER A 267 -29.33 21.88 5.40
C SER A 267 -28.80 23.24 5.85
N LYS A 268 -27.83 23.25 6.78
CA LYS A 268 -27.11 24.47 7.20
C LYS A 268 -26.44 25.19 6.03
N SER A 269 -25.94 24.43 5.04
CA SER A 269 -25.31 24.99 3.84
C SER A 269 -26.32 25.76 2.99
N LEU A 270 -27.58 25.34 2.97
CA LEU A 270 -28.65 26.05 2.26
C LEU A 270 -28.96 27.40 2.92
N VAL A 271 -29.08 27.42 4.25
CA VAL A 271 -29.32 28.65 5.02
C VAL A 271 -28.16 29.63 4.88
N LYS A 272 -26.92 29.15 5.00
CA LYS A 272 -25.74 29.97 4.75
C LYS A 272 -25.63 30.44 3.31
N GLY A 273 -26.04 29.61 2.34
CA GLY A 273 -26.11 29.97 0.93
C GLY A 273 -27.05 31.16 0.73
N GLN A 274 -28.25 31.12 1.31
CA GLN A 274 -29.20 32.22 1.25
C GLN A 274 -28.65 33.51 1.88
N GLN A 275 -27.96 33.38 3.01
CA GLN A 275 -27.32 34.51 3.69
C GLN A 275 -26.20 35.15 2.85
N ARG A 276 -25.48 34.37 2.02
CA ARG A 276 -24.49 34.93 1.09
C ARG A 276 -25.11 35.82 0.02
N TYR A 277 -26.31 35.48 -0.46
CA TYR A 277 -27.03 36.29 -1.44
C TYR A 277 -27.74 37.50 -0.82
N LYS A 278 -28.14 37.41 0.45
CA LYS A 278 -28.71 38.52 1.22
C LYS A 278 -27.97 38.70 2.56
N PRO A 279 -26.82 39.38 2.58
CA PRO A 279 -25.99 39.56 3.78
C PRO A 279 -26.70 40.32 4.90
N GLU A 280 -27.65 41.18 4.52
CA GLU A 280 -28.53 41.97 5.37
C GLU A 280 -29.50 41.12 6.24
N TYR A 281 -29.71 39.84 5.91
CA TYR A 281 -30.58 38.97 6.68
C TYR A 281 -29.78 38.19 7.74
N SER A 282 -30.32 38.15 8.96
CA SER A 282 -29.79 37.29 10.02
C SER A 282 -29.97 35.82 9.66
N PHE A 283 -29.14 34.96 10.25
CA PHE A 283 -29.23 33.51 10.04
C PHE A 283 -30.63 32.97 10.36
N ILE A 284 -31.26 33.46 11.44
CA ILE A 284 -32.62 33.07 11.84
C ILE A 284 -33.65 33.48 10.81
N LYS A 285 -33.55 34.70 10.25
CA LYS A 285 -34.48 35.15 9.20
C LYS A 285 -34.34 34.29 7.94
N CYS A 286 -33.12 33.98 7.52
CA CYS A 286 -32.88 33.05 6.42
C CYS A 286 -33.43 31.65 6.72
N PHE A 287 -33.27 31.15 7.95
CA PHE A 287 -33.78 29.86 8.38
C PHE A 287 -35.31 29.82 8.34
N GLN A 288 -35.99 30.85 8.85
CA GLN A 288 -37.46 30.97 8.80
C GLN A 288 -37.99 30.94 7.37
N MET A 289 -37.36 31.68 6.45
CA MET A 289 -37.76 31.67 5.03
C MET A 289 -37.59 30.29 4.39
N ILE A 290 -36.51 29.58 4.73
CA ILE A 290 -36.26 28.23 4.20
C ILE A 290 -37.21 27.20 4.81
N LYS A 291 -37.53 27.32 6.10
CA LYS A 291 -38.55 26.49 6.78
C LYS A 291 -39.91 26.69 6.10
N GLN A 292 -40.32 27.94 5.92
CA GLN A 292 -41.56 28.27 5.21
C GLN A 292 -41.58 27.66 3.80
N LEU A 293 -40.49 27.80 3.03
CA LEU A 293 -40.40 27.24 1.69
C LEU A 293 -40.47 25.70 1.69
N ARG A 294 -39.83 25.04 2.66
CA ARG A 294 -39.88 23.57 2.84
C ARG A 294 -41.33 23.12 3.08
N ASP A 295 -42.03 23.83 3.95
CA ASP A 295 -43.42 23.53 4.33
C ASP A 295 -44.37 23.76 3.13
N GLU A 296 -44.19 24.86 2.39
CA GLU A 296 -44.91 25.14 1.14
C GLU A 296 -44.65 24.09 0.05
N CYS A 297 -43.41 23.59 -0.06
CA CYS A 297 -43.05 22.52 -1.00
C CYS A 297 -43.66 21.15 -0.65
N LYS A 298 -44.20 21.00 0.57
CA LYS A 298 -44.59 19.72 1.18
C LYS A 298 -43.46 18.72 1.07
N TRP A 299 -42.27 19.13 1.51
CA TRP A 299 -41.09 18.28 1.51
C TRP A 299 -41.27 17.13 2.52
N PRO A 300 -40.79 15.90 2.23
CA PRO A 300 -40.91 14.78 3.17
C PRO A 300 -40.19 15.06 4.49
N ASP A 301 -40.82 14.75 5.62
CA ASP A 301 -40.20 14.93 6.95
C ASP A 301 -39.02 13.98 7.20
N THR A 302 -38.96 12.87 6.46
CA THR A 302 -37.87 11.89 6.51
C THR A 302 -36.61 12.36 5.80
N GLU A 303 -36.70 13.36 4.92
CA GLU A 303 -35.59 13.80 4.07
C GLU A 303 -35.08 15.18 4.46
N VAL A 304 -33.76 15.36 4.36
CA VAL A 304 -33.14 16.66 4.59
C VAL A 304 -33.40 17.57 3.40
N PHE A 305 -33.97 18.75 3.66
CA PHE A 305 -34.13 19.83 2.69
C PHE A 305 -32.75 20.43 2.33
N ALA A 306 -32.08 19.79 1.38
CA ALA A 306 -30.70 20.06 1.02
C ALA A 306 -30.54 21.12 -0.09
N PHE A 307 -31.57 21.30 -0.91
CA PHE A 307 -31.58 22.25 -2.02
C PHE A 307 -32.99 22.80 -2.24
N ILE A 308 -33.08 23.98 -2.86
CA ILE A 308 -34.36 24.53 -3.29
C ILE A 308 -34.75 23.85 -4.62
N PRO A 309 -35.84 23.08 -4.66
CA PRO A 309 -36.28 22.42 -5.88
C PRO A 309 -36.75 23.46 -6.90
N ARG A 310 -36.35 23.29 -8.16
CA ARG A 310 -36.87 24.11 -9.26
C ARG A 310 -38.09 23.49 -9.93
N LEU A 311 -38.23 22.17 -9.81
CA LEU A 311 -39.28 21.41 -10.44
C LEU A 311 -39.66 20.23 -9.55
N LYS A 312 -40.96 19.91 -9.52
CA LYS A 312 -41.50 18.70 -8.89
C LYS A 312 -42.30 17.94 -9.94
N VAL A 313 -41.90 16.70 -10.23
CA VAL A 313 -42.60 15.83 -11.20
C VAL A 313 -42.90 14.50 -10.54
N GLN A 314 -44.17 14.09 -10.53
CA GLN A 314 -44.62 12.81 -9.94
C GLN A 314 -44.17 12.60 -8.48
N GLY A 315 -44.07 13.66 -7.69
CA GLY A 315 -43.61 13.60 -6.30
C GLY A 315 -42.09 13.70 -6.11
N THR A 316 -41.30 13.52 -7.17
CA THR A 316 -39.83 13.66 -7.15
C THR A 316 -39.41 15.11 -7.36
N PHE A 317 -38.48 15.57 -6.52
CA PHE A 317 -37.95 16.94 -6.57
C PHE A 317 -36.64 17.00 -7.34
N TYR A 318 -36.54 17.96 -8.27
CA TYR A 318 -35.36 18.15 -9.11
C TYR A 318 -34.71 19.51 -8.84
N LYS A 319 -33.38 19.51 -8.65
CA LYS A 319 -32.58 20.70 -8.41
C LYS A 319 -32.48 21.58 -9.66
N SER A 320 -32.41 20.96 -10.84
CA SER A 320 -32.39 21.66 -12.12
C SER A 320 -33.22 20.95 -13.19
N LEU A 321 -33.59 21.70 -14.23
CA LEU A 321 -34.25 21.13 -15.41
C LEU A 321 -33.35 20.12 -16.13
N ALA A 322 -32.02 20.28 -16.06
CA ALA A 322 -31.07 19.36 -16.65
C ALA A 322 -31.09 17.99 -15.93
N ASP A 323 -31.18 17.99 -14.59
CA ASP A 323 -31.28 16.76 -13.81
C ASP A 323 -32.56 15.99 -14.16
N PHE A 324 -33.68 16.71 -14.32
CA PHE A 324 -34.94 16.13 -14.78
C PHE A 324 -34.81 15.60 -16.22
N ALA A 325 -34.26 16.39 -17.14
CA ALA A 325 -34.10 16.01 -18.54
C ALA A 325 -33.29 14.70 -18.67
N ALA A 326 -32.21 14.57 -17.90
CA ALA A 326 -31.38 13.37 -17.89
C ALA A 326 -32.16 12.12 -17.48
N VAL A 327 -33.05 12.22 -16.49
CA VAL A 327 -33.90 11.10 -16.03
C VAL A 327 -34.87 10.64 -17.11
N ILE A 328 -35.42 11.57 -17.90
CA ILE A 328 -36.32 11.24 -19.02
C ILE A 328 -35.55 10.91 -20.31
N GLY A 329 -34.23 10.82 -20.28
CA GLY A 329 -33.40 10.50 -21.44
C GLY A 329 -33.32 11.63 -22.48
N MET A 330 -33.59 12.86 -22.08
CA MET A 330 -33.52 14.06 -22.92
C MET A 330 -32.41 15.00 -22.46
N THR A 331 -32.02 15.92 -23.34
CA THR A 331 -31.15 17.04 -22.99
C THR A 331 -31.99 18.27 -22.68
N ARG A 332 -31.48 19.16 -21.82
CA ARG A 332 -32.10 20.46 -21.56
C ARG A 332 -32.36 21.24 -22.87
N GLY A 333 -31.42 21.20 -23.81
CA GLY A 333 -31.55 21.90 -25.08
C GLY A 333 -32.75 21.42 -25.92
N GLN A 334 -33.12 20.15 -25.84
CA GLN A 334 -34.31 19.63 -26.52
C GLN A 334 -35.60 20.20 -25.92
N ILE A 335 -35.68 20.31 -24.59
CA ILE A 335 -36.82 20.90 -23.90
C ILE A 335 -36.93 22.40 -24.22
N ASP A 336 -35.80 23.12 -24.15
CA ASP A 336 -35.73 24.54 -24.47
C ASP A 336 -36.12 24.80 -25.94
N ALA A 337 -35.64 23.98 -26.87
CA ALA A 337 -36.00 24.06 -28.30
C ALA A 337 -37.49 23.81 -28.55
N TYR A 338 -38.09 22.82 -27.87
CA TYR A 338 -39.52 22.55 -27.95
C TYR A 338 -40.33 23.76 -27.48
N LYS A 339 -40.00 24.29 -26.30
CA LYS A 339 -40.64 25.50 -25.76
C LYS A 339 -40.59 26.67 -26.75
N SER A 340 -39.43 26.92 -27.35
CA SER A 340 -39.24 28.01 -28.31
C SER A 340 -40.03 27.82 -29.60
N ARG A 341 -40.08 26.60 -30.16
CA ARG A 341 -40.80 26.30 -31.42
C ARG A 341 -42.31 26.43 -31.28
N HIS A 342 -42.86 26.02 -30.14
CA HIS A 342 -44.30 26.06 -29.87
C HIS A 342 -44.72 27.33 -29.11
N HIS A 343 -43.81 28.28 -28.92
CA HIS A 343 -44.05 29.58 -28.28
C HIS A 343 -44.70 29.51 -26.87
N TYR A 344 -44.38 28.47 -26.08
CA TYR A 344 -44.92 28.34 -24.73
C TYR A 344 -44.32 29.38 -23.78
N LYS A 345 -45.16 30.03 -22.98
CA LYS A 345 -44.76 31.11 -22.07
C LYS A 345 -43.98 30.57 -20.89
N ASN A 346 -44.46 29.48 -20.29
CA ASN A 346 -43.83 28.85 -19.14
C ASN A 346 -43.30 27.44 -19.46
N MET A 347 -42.36 26.98 -18.65
CA MET A 347 -41.73 25.66 -18.84
C MET A 347 -42.70 24.51 -18.51
N ILE A 348 -43.65 24.74 -17.62
CA ILE A 348 -44.61 23.71 -17.19
C ILE A 348 -45.58 23.37 -18.33
N GLU A 349 -46.10 24.38 -19.04
CA GLU A 349 -46.93 24.24 -20.24
C GLU A 349 -46.18 23.48 -21.33
N ALA A 350 -44.91 23.82 -21.57
CA ALA A 350 -44.07 23.11 -22.53
C ALA A 350 -43.95 21.63 -22.16
N LEU A 351 -43.64 21.30 -20.90
CA LEU A 351 -43.54 19.92 -20.43
C LEU A 351 -44.87 19.16 -20.50
N GLN A 352 -45.99 19.82 -20.17
CA GLN A 352 -47.32 19.23 -20.29
C GLN A 352 -47.73 19.00 -21.74
N ALA A 353 -47.35 19.88 -22.65
CA ALA A 353 -47.54 19.70 -24.09
C ALA A 353 -46.70 18.55 -24.61
N MET A 354 -45.40 18.50 -24.27
CA MET A 354 -44.51 17.38 -24.62
C MET A 354 -45.03 16.03 -24.11
N GLN A 355 -45.70 15.99 -22.96
CA GLN A 355 -46.30 14.77 -22.43
C GLN A 355 -47.52 14.30 -23.25
N ARG A 356 -48.29 15.24 -23.81
CA ARG A 356 -49.44 14.93 -24.68
C ARG A 356 -49.00 14.62 -26.11
N ASP A 357 -47.83 15.12 -26.49
CA ASP A 357 -47.27 14.95 -27.80
C ASP A 357 -46.92 13.48 -28.06
N ARG A 358 -47.40 12.95 -29.18
CA ARG A 358 -47.12 11.57 -29.57
C ARG A 358 -45.92 11.58 -30.48
N ILE A 359 -44.87 10.86 -30.10
CA ILE A 359 -43.65 10.75 -30.93
C ILE A 359 -44.01 10.08 -32.26
N PRO A 360 -43.76 10.73 -33.42
CA PRO A 360 -44.01 10.12 -34.72
C PRO A 360 -43.21 8.82 -34.86
N ALA A 361 -43.89 7.78 -35.35
CA ALA A 361 -43.31 6.45 -35.51
C ALA A 361 -43.38 6.01 -36.98
N TYR A 362 -42.33 5.30 -37.39
CA TYR A 362 -42.27 4.62 -38.66
C TYR A 362 -42.81 3.21 -38.48
N LYS A 363 -43.69 2.79 -39.38
CA LYS A 363 -44.16 1.41 -39.42
C LYS A 363 -43.07 0.54 -40.04
N THR A 364 -42.54 -0.38 -39.24
CA THR A 364 -41.53 -1.36 -39.66
C THR A 364 -42.06 -2.78 -39.53
N GLU A 365 -41.32 -3.75 -40.06
CA GLU A 365 -41.59 -5.18 -39.88
C GLU A 365 -41.58 -5.62 -38.40
N TYR A 366 -40.99 -4.83 -37.51
CA TYR A 366 -40.96 -5.05 -36.06
C TYR A 366 -41.97 -4.20 -35.28
N GLY A 367 -42.94 -3.59 -35.96
CA GLY A 367 -43.93 -2.69 -35.38
C GLY A 367 -43.59 -1.21 -35.55
N LEU A 368 -44.22 -0.36 -34.73
CA LEU A 368 -44.02 1.09 -34.74
C LEU A 368 -42.71 1.44 -34.02
N LEU A 369 -41.76 2.03 -34.74
CA LEU A 369 -40.47 2.46 -34.19
C LEU A 369 -40.29 3.97 -34.36
N SER A 370 -39.85 4.66 -33.31
CA SER A 370 -39.36 6.04 -33.44
C SER A 370 -38.11 6.11 -34.33
N TYR A 371 -37.80 7.28 -34.87
CA TYR A 371 -36.57 7.51 -35.66
C TYR A 371 -35.31 7.00 -34.94
N SER A 372 -35.22 7.22 -33.63
CA SER A 372 -34.06 6.83 -32.82
C SER A 372 -33.93 5.31 -32.69
N GLU A 373 -35.05 4.60 -32.58
CA GLU A 373 -35.10 3.14 -32.48
C GLU A 373 -34.83 2.48 -33.84
N ALA A 374 -35.36 3.05 -34.93
CA ALA A 374 -35.03 2.63 -36.29
C ALA A 374 -33.51 2.77 -36.55
N ARG A 375 -32.89 3.89 -36.15
CA ARG A 375 -31.43 4.07 -36.26
C ARG A 375 -30.64 3.10 -35.40
N LYS A 376 -31.08 2.80 -34.17
CA LYS A 376 -30.45 1.77 -33.32
C LYS A 376 -30.53 0.38 -33.95
N ARG A 377 -31.59 0.08 -34.71
CA ARG A 377 -31.75 -1.15 -35.49
C ARG A 377 -31.07 -1.11 -36.86
N ARG A 378 -30.18 -0.14 -37.09
CA ARG A 378 -29.36 0.00 -38.31
C ARG A 378 -30.16 0.29 -39.58
N TYR A 379 -31.39 0.79 -39.47
CA TYR A 379 -32.06 1.35 -40.65
C TYR A 379 -31.25 2.56 -41.16
N THR A 380 -30.94 2.52 -42.45
CA THR A 380 -30.28 3.64 -43.14
C THR A 380 -31.29 4.75 -43.43
N TYR A 381 -30.80 5.98 -43.63
CA TYR A 381 -31.66 7.13 -43.92
C TYR A 381 -32.58 6.88 -45.13
N ALA A 382 -32.02 6.35 -46.22
CA ALA A 382 -32.76 6.01 -47.45
C ALA A 382 -33.79 4.88 -47.26
N GLN A 383 -33.63 4.04 -46.25
CA GLN A 383 -34.64 3.03 -45.89
C GLN A 383 -35.75 3.64 -45.05
N ILE A 384 -35.42 4.52 -44.10
CA ILE A 384 -36.39 5.22 -43.24
C ILE A 384 -37.33 6.09 -44.07
N GLU A 385 -36.80 6.78 -45.09
CA GLU A 385 -37.58 7.63 -46.00
C GLU A 385 -38.64 6.86 -46.80
N LYS A 386 -38.46 5.54 -46.97
CA LYS A 386 -39.41 4.66 -47.66
C LYS A 386 -40.43 4.01 -46.72
N LEU A 387 -40.27 4.15 -45.40
CA LEU A 387 -41.21 3.59 -44.43
C LEU A 387 -42.46 4.47 -44.32
N GLU A 388 -43.61 3.82 -44.08
CA GLU A 388 -44.86 4.53 -43.83
C GLU A 388 -44.71 5.36 -42.54
N TYR A 389 -44.67 6.68 -42.70
CA TYR A 389 -44.63 7.65 -41.61
C TYR A 389 -46.05 7.88 -41.12
N ILE A 390 -46.30 7.64 -39.84
CA ILE A 390 -47.59 7.92 -39.22
C ILE A 390 -47.48 9.27 -38.50
N PRO A 391 -48.03 10.35 -39.09
CA PRO A 391 -48.04 11.66 -38.46
C PRO A 391 -48.96 11.69 -37.23
N GLU A 392 -48.77 12.70 -36.40
CA GLU A 392 -49.41 12.93 -35.08
C GLU A 392 -50.95 12.85 -35.04
N ASN A 393 -51.64 12.91 -36.18
CA ASN A 393 -53.10 13.04 -36.29
C ASN A 393 -53.80 11.88 -37.03
N GLY A 394 -53.40 10.64 -36.74
CA GLY A 394 -54.09 9.41 -37.18
C GLY A 394 -54.86 8.72 -36.07
#